data_AF-A0A7W1YDP5-F1
#
_entry.id   AF-A0A7W1YDP5-F1
#
_cell.length_a   1.000
_cell.length_b   1.000
_cell.length_c   1.000
_cell.angle_alpha   90.00
_cell.angle_beta   90.00
_cell.angle_gamma   90.00
#
_symmetry.space_group_name_H-M   'P 1'
#
loop_
_entity.id
_entity.type
_entity.pdbx_description
1 polymer ?
#
loop_
_entity_poly.entity_id
_entity_poly.type
_entity_poly.pdbx_seq_one_letter_code
_entity_poly.pdbx_strand_id
1 'polypeptide(L)'
;SVYIGYDDNGNNNTPYVIYSRDGFSNWVRSAAIPHTNPTIGVNVTTGPDGTVYAAWEDYTGKKLYISSSNDGGATFGTAVVVTSFRLNTSTFFVSIPPQNIRGILPFPMTATDIAGSHAGRVYVSYTDKDPSTSNTNIYVRYSDDHAATWSNEVKVNDDTTNAYHFHHQIAVNPRGLVGVSFYDTRRDPANKKTDRYVAISNNGATSFAPNKRITSKQSDETVSGVDGNQYGDYQGIYAAPNGSFRCSWTDSRNPGAIKEDMFAGGIVF
;
A
#
# COMPACT_ATOMS: atom_id res chain seq x y z
N SER A 1 -13.67 17.34 -2.52
CA SER A 1 -12.44 17.28 -3.33
C SER A 1 -12.04 15.84 -3.60
N VAL A 2 -11.47 15.58 -4.77
CA VAL A 2 -10.80 14.32 -5.14
C VAL A 2 -9.34 14.61 -5.44
N TYR A 3 -8.44 13.72 -5.04
CA TYR A 3 -7.00 13.82 -5.24
C TYR A 3 -6.47 12.54 -5.89
N ILE A 4 -5.51 12.67 -6.81
CA ILE A 4 -4.83 11.57 -7.46
C ILE A 4 -3.33 11.88 -7.43
N GLY A 5 -2.53 10.99 -6.85
CA GLY A 5 -1.08 11.04 -6.93
C GLY A 5 -0.60 10.42 -8.23
N TYR A 6 0.44 11.00 -8.84
CA TYR A 6 1.12 10.39 -9.98
C TYR A 6 2.56 10.90 -10.11
N ASP A 7 3.41 10.09 -10.74
CA ASP A 7 4.72 10.53 -11.24
C ASP A 7 4.65 10.82 -12.74
N ASP A 8 5.41 11.80 -13.22
CA ASP A 8 5.44 12.15 -14.64
C ASP A 8 6.39 11.25 -15.45
N ASN A 9 6.02 9.98 -15.56
CA ASN A 9 6.79 8.97 -16.28
C ASN A 9 7.32 9.47 -17.65
N GLY A 10 8.62 9.29 -17.86
CA GLY A 10 9.33 9.82 -19.04
C GLY A 10 9.78 11.29 -18.94
N ASN A 11 9.46 11.99 -17.85
CA ASN A 11 9.84 13.38 -17.57
C ASN A 11 10.48 13.55 -16.18
N ASN A 12 11.47 12.71 -15.87
CA ASN A 12 12.18 12.59 -14.58
C ASN A 12 11.42 11.86 -13.47
N ASN A 13 10.19 11.37 -13.72
CA ASN A 13 9.39 10.64 -12.72
C ASN A 13 9.24 11.43 -11.41
N THR A 14 9.01 12.74 -11.56
CA THR A 14 8.78 13.70 -10.50
C THR A 14 7.36 13.49 -9.94
N PRO A 15 7.18 13.49 -8.61
CA PRO A 15 5.88 13.29 -7.99
C PRO A 15 4.99 14.56 -8.06
N TYR A 16 3.70 14.35 -8.33
CA TYR A 16 2.66 15.36 -8.38
C TYR A 16 1.36 14.87 -7.74
N VAL A 17 0.48 15.83 -7.42
CA VAL A 17 -0.93 15.57 -7.16
C VAL A 17 -1.78 16.33 -8.17
N ILE A 18 -2.77 15.67 -8.76
CA ILE A 18 -3.86 16.33 -9.47
C ILE A 18 -5.11 16.28 -8.60
N TYR A 19 -5.86 17.37 -8.55
CA TYR A 19 -7.03 17.46 -7.69
C TYR A 19 -8.18 18.21 -8.35
N SER A 20 -9.38 17.85 -7.95
CA SER A 20 -10.61 18.56 -8.31
C SER A 20 -11.38 18.88 -7.03
N ARG A 21 -11.91 20.10 -6.92
CA ARG A 21 -12.72 20.51 -5.77
C ARG A 21 -14.12 19.91 -5.83
N ASP A 22 -14.68 19.83 -7.03
CA ASP A 22 -16.01 19.29 -7.30
C ASP A 22 -16.01 17.76 -7.51
N GLY A 23 -14.84 17.17 -7.75
CA GLY A 23 -14.63 15.73 -7.91
C GLY A 23 -14.95 15.19 -9.30
N PHE A 24 -15.33 16.03 -10.27
CA PHE A 24 -15.71 15.61 -11.61
C PHE A 24 -15.06 16.46 -12.73
N SER A 25 -14.83 17.74 -12.52
CA SER A 25 -14.25 18.68 -13.50
C SER A 25 -13.19 19.59 -12.87
N ASN A 26 -12.69 20.58 -13.62
CA ASN A 26 -11.74 21.59 -13.12
C ASN A 26 -10.50 20.98 -12.43
N TRP A 27 -9.93 19.93 -13.02
CA TRP A 27 -8.75 19.27 -12.49
C TRP A 27 -7.53 20.18 -12.57
N VAL A 28 -6.89 20.42 -11.43
CA VAL A 28 -5.70 21.25 -11.27
C VAL A 28 -4.54 20.38 -10.85
N ARG A 29 -3.40 20.56 -11.51
CA ARG A 29 -2.12 19.93 -11.12
C ARG A 29 -1.43 20.79 -10.06
N SER A 30 -0.86 20.17 -9.04
CA SER A 30 0.00 20.81 -8.06
C SER A 30 1.28 21.36 -8.70
N ALA A 31 2.00 22.21 -7.98
CA ALA A 31 3.43 22.37 -8.24
C ALA A 31 4.15 21.01 -8.14
N ALA A 32 5.30 20.88 -8.79
CA ALA A 32 6.16 19.70 -8.59
C ALA A 32 6.47 19.53 -7.12
N ILE A 33 6.25 18.34 -6.58
CA ILE A 33 6.63 18.05 -5.20
C ILE A 33 8.16 17.97 -5.18
N PRO A 34 8.86 18.80 -4.38
CA PRO A 34 10.31 18.87 -4.44
C PRO A 34 10.96 17.52 -4.10
N HIS A 35 11.59 16.90 -5.09
CA HIS A 35 12.34 15.66 -4.95
C HIS A 35 13.37 15.52 -6.07
N THR A 36 14.48 14.82 -5.81
CA THR A 36 15.64 14.80 -6.73
C THR A 36 15.79 13.50 -7.50
N ASN A 37 15.41 12.38 -6.88
CA ASN A 37 15.51 11.06 -7.52
C ASN A 37 14.21 10.74 -8.26
N PRO A 38 14.24 9.84 -9.25
CA PRO A 38 13.01 9.42 -9.90
C PRO A 38 12.14 8.60 -8.94
N THR A 39 10.82 8.74 -9.07
CA THR A 39 9.84 8.18 -8.14
C THR A 39 8.81 7.27 -8.81
N ILE A 40 8.09 6.48 -8.02
CA ILE A 40 6.91 5.76 -8.50
C ILE A 40 5.87 5.60 -7.39
N GLY A 41 4.63 5.34 -7.78
CA GLY A 41 3.59 4.84 -6.87
C GLY A 41 3.10 5.92 -5.92
N VAL A 42 2.96 7.15 -6.43
CA VAL A 42 2.51 8.29 -5.61
C VAL A 42 1.09 8.01 -5.09
N ASN A 43 0.97 7.87 -3.78
CA ASN A 43 -0.30 7.62 -3.09
C ASN A 43 -0.68 8.83 -2.23
N VAL A 44 -1.98 9.12 -2.16
CA VAL A 44 -2.50 10.34 -1.53
C VAL A 44 -3.56 10.02 -0.50
N THR A 45 -3.52 10.73 0.63
CA THR A 45 -4.56 10.73 1.65
C THR A 45 -4.75 12.14 2.22
N THR A 46 -5.82 12.35 2.99
CA THR A 46 -6.18 13.67 3.53
C THR A 46 -6.50 13.61 5.01
N GLY A 47 -6.04 14.62 5.76
CA GLY A 47 -6.39 14.84 7.16
C GLY A 47 -7.75 15.49 7.37
N PRO A 48 -8.30 15.41 8.59
CA PRO A 48 -9.58 16.05 8.96
C PRO A 48 -9.51 17.59 8.94
N ASP A 49 -8.31 18.17 8.98
CA ASP A 49 -8.04 19.61 8.87
C ASP A 49 -7.87 20.09 7.42
N GLY A 50 -8.00 19.19 6.44
CA GLY A 50 -7.81 19.49 5.02
C GLY A 50 -6.37 19.39 4.53
N THR A 51 -5.41 19.00 5.39
CA THR A 51 -4.05 18.67 4.94
C THR A 51 -4.08 17.54 3.93
N VAL A 52 -3.31 17.67 2.85
CA VAL A 52 -3.14 16.63 1.82
C VAL A 52 -1.74 16.04 1.97
N TYR A 53 -1.65 14.71 2.09
CA TYR A 53 -0.38 13.99 2.16
C TYR A 53 -0.16 13.23 0.85
N ALA A 54 1.04 13.35 0.28
CA ALA A 54 1.45 12.57 -0.88
C ALA A 54 2.69 11.77 -0.50
N ALA A 55 2.65 10.44 -0.64
CA ALA A 55 3.78 9.54 -0.39
C ALA A 55 4.21 8.87 -1.68
N TRP A 56 5.50 8.59 -1.82
CA TRP A 56 6.06 7.97 -3.03
C TRP A 56 7.27 7.11 -2.73
N GLU A 57 7.58 6.20 -3.65
CA GLU A 57 8.79 5.40 -3.62
C GLU A 57 9.90 6.12 -4.38
N ASP A 58 11.04 6.34 -3.73
CA ASP A 58 12.32 6.65 -4.36
C ASP A 58 13.07 5.32 -4.53
N TYR A 59 12.90 4.71 -5.70
CA TYR A 59 13.41 3.36 -5.98
C TYR A 59 14.94 3.34 -6.14
N THR A 60 15.57 4.48 -6.44
CA THR A 60 17.03 4.60 -6.57
C THR A 60 17.69 4.83 -5.20
N GLY A 61 17.11 5.71 -4.39
CA GLY A 61 17.54 6.03 -3.03
C GLY A 61 17.16 4.97 -1.99
N LYS A 62 16.36 3.98 -2.39
CA LYS A 62 15.84 2.88 -1.55
C LYS A 62 15.03 3.35 -0.35
N LYS A 63 14.16 4.34 -0.59
CA LYS A 63 13.41 5.03 0.46
C LYS A 63 11.96 5.24 0.06
N LEU A 64 11.10 5.30 1.07
CA LEU A 64 9.78 5.90 0.94
C LEU A 64 9.79 7.29 1.53
N TYR A 65 9.19 8.22 0.80
CA TYR A 65 9.05 9.61 1.19
C TYR A 65 7.59 9.98 1.31
N ILE A 66 7.33 11.04 2.06
CA ILE A 66 6.04 11.73 2.11
C ILE A 66 6.25 13.23 2.10
N SER A 67 5.28 13.99 1.62
CA SER A 67 5.19 15.43 1.86
C SER A 67 3.74 15.81 2.16
N SER A 68 3.57 16.87 2.95
CA SER A 68 2.28 17.42 3.31
C SER A 68 2.05 18.77 2.64
N SER A 69 0.76 19.07 2.39
CA SER A 69 0.27 20.30 1.82
C SER A 69 -0.83 20.87 2.70
N ASN A 70 -0.71 22.15 3.04
CA ASN A 70 -1.68 22.89 3.86
C ASN A 70 -2.52 23.89 3.04
N ASP A 71 -2.40 23.88 1.71
CA ASP A 71 -3.16 24.71 0.77
C ASP A 71 -4.09 23.86 -0.12
N GLY A 72 -4.46 22.68 0.38
CA GLY A 72 -5.36 21.75 -0.31
C GLY A 72 -4.72 21.10 -1.54
N GLY A 73 -3.41 20.84 -1.52
CA GLY A 73 -2.67 20.12 -2.56
C GLY A 73 -2.10 20.99 -3.67
N ALA A 74 -2.10 22.33 -3.54
CA ALA A 74 -1.54 23.21 -4.57
C ALA A 74 0.00 23.23 -4.50
N THR A 75 0.56 23.32 -3.30
CA THR A 75 2.00 23.21 -3.04
C THR A 75 2.28 22.23 -1.92
N PHE A 76 3.47 21.64 -1.93
CA PHE A 76 3.91 20.65 -0.95
C PHE A 76 5.21 21.10 -0.31
N GLY A 77 5.35 20.81 0.99
CA GLY A 77 6.56 21.12 1.75
C GLY A 77 7.74 20.21 1.42
N THR A 78 8.79 20.31 2.23
CA THR A 78 9.97 19.44 2.15
C THR A 78 9.58 17.98 2.39
N ALA A 79 10.04 17.09 1.51
CA ALA A 79 9.81 15.66 1.65
C ALA A 79 10.51 15.08 2.90
N VAL A 80 9.80 14.26 3.66
CA VAL A 80 10.28 13.56 4.85
C VAL A 80 10.42 12.07 4.53
N VAL A 81 11.51 11.46 5.01
CA VAL A 81 11.73 10.01 4.86
C VAL A 81 10.79 9.26 5.81
N VAL A 82 9.94 8.41 5.24
CA VAL A 82 9.10 7.46 5.98
C VAL A 82 9.92 6.25 6.38
N THR A 83 10.73 5.70 5.49
CA THR A 83 11.62 4.57 5.80
C THR A 83 12.73 4.45 4.74
N SER A 84 13.84 3.83 5.13
CA SER A 84 14.83 3.28 4.20
C SER A 84 14.59 1.78 4.16
N PHE A 85 14.13 1.25 3.02
CA PHE A 85 13.74 -0.15 2.93
C PHE A 85 14.95 -1.07 2.69
N ARG A 86 14.79 -2.32 3.09
CA ARG A 86 15.79 -3.41 2.95
C ARG A 86 15.70 -4.11 1.59
N LEU A 87 14.56 -4.00 0.89
CA LEU A 87 14.39 -4.57 -0.45
C LEU A 87 15.41 -3.99 -1.44
N ASN A 88 15.91 -4.86 -2.31
CA ASN A 88 16.83 -4.46 -3.35
C ASN A 88 16.08 -4.04 -4.62
N THR A 89 15.75 -2.76 -4.73
CA THR A 89 15.07 -2.15 -5.89
C THR A 89 16.03 -1.73 -7.01
N SER A 90 17.29 -2.19 -7.00
CA SER A 90 18.27 -1.80 -8.04
C SER A 90 17.88 -2.24 -9.45
N THR A 91 17.03 -3.26 -9.59
CA THR A 91 16.45 -3.72 -10.87
C THR A 91 15.06 -3.15 -11.12
N PHE A 92 14.65 -2.12 -10.37
CA PHE A 92 13.29 -1.59 -10.30
C PHE A 92 12.33 -2.61 -9.71
N PHE A 93 11.89 -3.60 -10.49
CA PHE A 93 11.03 -4.68 -10.00
C PHE A 93 11.81 -5.70 -9.16
N VAL A 94 11.20 -6.14 -8.06
CA VAL A 94 11.77 -7.17 -7.17
C VAL A 94 11.05 -8.50 -7.40
N SER A 95 11.76 -9.48 -7.96
CA SER A 95 11.21 -10.82 -8.19
C SER A 95 11.04 -11.57 -6.86
N ILE A 96 9.84 -12.12 -6.63
CA ILE A 96 9.53 -13.04 -5.54
C ILE A 96 8.88 -14.31 -6.11
N PRO A 97 8.88 -15.45 -5.39
CA PRO A 97 8.35 -16.70 -5.94
C PRO A 97 6.92 -16.65 -6.52
N PRO A 98 5.92 -15.99 -5.90
CA PRO A 98 4.57 -15.90 -6.48
C PRO A 98 4.45 -14.82 -7.57
N GLN A 99 5.46 -13.97 -7.76
CA GLN A 99 5.47 -12.81 -8.65
C GLN A 99 6.79 -12.77 -9.43
N ASN A 100 7.15 -13.92 -10.01
CA ASN A 100 8.47 -14.21 -10.55
C ASN A 100 8.78 -13.54 -11.90
N ILE A 101 7.77 -13.03 -12.62
CA ILE A 101 7.90 -12.39 -13.93
C ILE A 101 7.75 -10.87 -13.80
N ARG A 102 6.60 -10.39 -13.30
CA ARG A 102 6.33 -8.95 -13.16
C ARG A 102 7.16 -8.28 -12.05
N GLY A 103 7.50 -9.02 -10.99
CA GLY A 103 8.08 -8.51 -9.75
C GLY A 103 7.18 -7.56 -8.97
N ILE A 104 7.50 -7.36 -7.69
CA ILE A 104 6.78 -6.45 -6.79
C ILE A 104 7.56 -5.16 -6.58
N LEU A 105 6.91 -4.18 -5.96
CA LEU A 105 7.51 -2.95 -5.46
C LEU A 105 7.12 -2.71 -3.99
N PRO A 106 7.96 -2.01 -3.20
CA PRO A 106 7.63 -1.59 -1.84
C PRO A 106 6.31 -0.83 -1.70
N PHE A 107 6.01 0.10 -2.63
CA PHE A 107 4.86 1.01 -2.70
C PHE A 107 4.31 1.57 -1.37
N PRO A 108 4.31 2.91 -1.16
CA PRO A 108 3.61 3.49 -0.02
C PRO A 108 2.10 3.48 -0.27
N MET A 109 1.34 2.82 0.58
CA MET A 109 -0.12 2.95 0.64
C MET A 109 -0.49 3.72 1.89
N THR A 110 -1.31 4.77 1.74
CA THR A 110 -1.60 5.74 2.80
C THR A 110 -3.05 5.75 3.22
N ALA A 111 -3.27 6.03 4.50
CA ALA A 111 -4.58 6.34 5.05
C ALA A 111 -4.41 7.29 6.23
N THR A 112 -5.45 8.05 6.57
CA THR A 112 -5.44 8.95 7.72
C THR A 112 -6.65 8.68 8.58
N ASP A 113 -6.47 8.68 9.90
CA ASP A 113 -7.61 8.65 10.81
C ASP A 113 -8.33 10.00 10.77
N ILE A 114 -9.62 9.96 10.48
CA ILE A 114 -10.43 11.17 10.30
C ILE A 114 -11.14 11.59 11.59
N ALA A 115 -11.15 10.74 12.64
CA ALA A 115 -11.89 10.99 13.87
C ALA A 115 -11.28 10.24 15.07
N GLY A 116 -11.90 10.37 16.25
CA GLY A 116 -11.49 9.61 17.43
C GLY A 116 -10.16 10.07 18.03
N SER A 117 -9.54 9.20 18.84
CA SER A 117 -8.35 9.51 19.64
C SER A 117 -7.07 9.67 18.82
N HIS A 118 -7.09 9.26 17.54
CA HIS A 118 -5.96 9.37 16.62
C HIS A 118 -6.28 10.28 15.43
N ALA A 119 -7.34 11.11 15.49
CA ALA A 119 -7.69 12.02 14.41
C ALA A 119 -6.48 12.83 13.92
N GLY A 120 -6.20 12.77 12.62
CA GLY A 120 -5.02 13.39 11.99
C GLY A 120 -3.80 12.48 11.88
N ARG A 121 -3.78 11.30 12.54
CA ARG A 121 -2.71 10.32 12.38
C ARG A 121 -2.68 9.78 10.96
N VAL A 122 -1.57 9.98 10.28
CA VAL A 122 -1.32 9.42 8.93
C VAL A 122 -0.55 8.10 9.05
N TYR A 123 -0.95 7.12 8.26
CA TYR A 123 -0.35 5.80 8.17
C TYR A 123 0.28 5.62 6.79
N VAL A 124 1.44 4.97 6.75
CA VAL A 124 2.04 4.43 5.51
C VAL A 124 2.26 2.95 5.72
N SER A 125 1.62 2.14 4.88
CA SER A 125 1.89 0.72 4.74
C SER A 125 2.81 0.48 3.54
N TYR A 126 3.74 -0.45 3.67
CA TYR A 126 4.71 -0.80 2.64
C TYR A 126 5.14 -2.26 2.72
N THR A 127 5.56 -2.82 1.59
CA THR A 127 6.24 -4.11 1.54
C THR A 127 7.74 -3.91 1.75
N ASP A 128 8.35 -4.74 2.60
CA ASP A 128 9.81 -4.76 2.75
C ASP A 128 10.32 -6.18 3.05
N LYS A 129 11.63 -6.38 2.91
CA LYS A 129 12.30 -7.63 3.25
C LYS A 129 12.31 -7.80 4.77
N ASP A 130 12.15 -9.02 5.23
CA ASP A 130 12.40 -9.39 6.62
C ASP A 130 13.87 -9.10 7.00
N PRO A 131 14.15 -8.57 8.20
CA PRO A 131 15.52 -8.24 8.59
C PRO A 131 16.44 -9.45 8.79
N SER A 132 15.89 -10.66 8.95
CA SER A 132 16.66 -11.88 9.22
C SER A 132 16.52 -12.98 8.17
N THR A 133 15.51 -12.90 7.31
CA THR A 133 15.21 -13.94 6.30
C THR A 133 15.08 -13.35 4.89
N SER A 134 14.83 -14.20 3.90
CA SER A 134 14.52 -13.78 2.52
C SER A 134 13.05 -13.41 2.30
N ASN A 135 12.21 -13.54 3.33
CA ASN A 135 10.78 -13.28 3.25
C ASN A 135 10.52 -11.81 2.95
N THR A 136 9.38 -11.52 2.34
CA THR A 136 8.79 -10.18 2.36
C THR A 136 7.67 -10.12 3.38
N ASN A 137 7.59 -9.00 4.09
CA ASN A 137 6.57 -8.72 5.08
C ASN A 137 5.89 -7.40 4.72
N ILE A 138 4.68 -7.20 5.25
CA ILE A 138 4.01 -5.90 5.22
C ILE A 138 4.28 -5.19 6.54
N TYR A 139 4.67 -3.93 6.45
CA TYR A 139 4.90 -3.06 7.59
C TYR A 139 3.98 -1.85 7.53
N VAL A 140 3.73 -1.26 8.70
CA VAL A 140 3.08 0.05 8.85
C VAL A 140 3.94 0.93 9.74
N ARG A 141 4.05 2.20 9.37
CA ARG A 141 4.49 3.29 10.25
C ARG A 141 3.40 4.35 10.30
N TYR A 142 3.35 5.12 11.39
CA TYR A 142 2.41 6.23 11.53
C TYR A 142 3.10 7.51 12.02
N SER A 143 2.46 8.64 11.78
CA SER A 143 2.87 9.97 12.25
C SER A 143 1.67 10.68 12.87
N ASP A 144 1.90 11.35 14.00
CA ASP A 144 0.93 12.16 14.75
C ASP A 144 1.17 13.68 14.58
N ASP A 145 2.14 14.08 13.76
CA ASP A 145 2.66 15.44 13.64
C ASP A 145 2.76 15.90 12.18
N HIS A 146 1.69 15.65 11.42
CA HIS A 146 1.58 16.02 10.00
C HIS A 146 2.72 15.48 9.12
N ALA A 147 3.10 14.22 9.35
CA ALA A 147 4.16 13.51 8.62
C ALA A 147 5.59 14.03 8.88
N ALA A 148 5.80 14.81 9.94
CA ALA A 148 7.12 15.33 10.30
C ALA A 148 8.02 14.27 10.95
N THR A 149 7.47 13.39 11.79
CA THR A 149 8.20 12.27 12.40
C THR A 149 7.39 10.97 12.33
N TRP A 150 8.08 9.83 12.45
CA TRP A 150 7.50 8.50 12.22
C TRP A 150 7.77 7.53 13.37
N SER A 151 6.73 6.78 13.76
CA SER A 151 6.81 5.65 14.71
C SER A 151 7.85 4.61 14.31
N ASN A 152 8.21 3.66 15.17
CA ASN A 152 8.92 2.45 14.71
C ASN A 152 8.05 1.66 13.69
N GLU A 153 8.68 0.80 12.88
CA GLU A 153 7.95 -0.10 11.99
C GLU A 153 7.19 -1.17 12.78
N VAL A 154 5.95 -1.45 12.37
CA VAL A 154 5.09 -2.49 12.93
C VAL A 154 4.82 -3.53 11.85
N LYS A 155 5.26 -4.77 12.07
CA LYS A 155 4.98 -5.90 11.17
C LYS A 155 3.48 -6.24 11.24
N VAL A 156 2.85 -6.39 10.08
CA VAL A 156 1.41 -6.62 9.93
C VAL A 156 1.05 -8.10 9.87
N ASN A 157 1.84 -8.88 9.14
CA ASN A 157 1.62 -10.32 9.04
C ASN A 157 2.08 -11.04 10.32
N ASP A 158 1.29 -12.02 10.78
CA ASP A 158 1.48 -12.73 12.05
C ASP A 158 2.07 -14.15 11.89
N ASP A 159 2.42 -14.55 10.67
CA ASP A 159 2.98 -15.86 10.41
C ASP A 159 4.46 -15.95 10.81
N THR A 160 4.86 -17.17 11.16
CA THR A 160 6.25 -17.52 11.52
C THR A 160 6.88 -18.47 10.49
N THR A 161 6.22 -18.66 9.35
CA THR A 161 6.64 -19.57 8.29
C THR A 161 7.50 -18.86 7.25
N ASN A 162 8.16 -19.63 6.38
CA ASN A 162 8.76 -19.06 5.18
C ASN A 162 7.65 -18.70 4.19
N ALA A 163 7.31 -17.42 4.09
CA ALA A 163 6.24 -16.90 3.25
C ALA A 163 6.58 -15.52 2.68
N TYR A 164 5.89 -15.15 1.60
CA TYR A 164 6.01 -13.85 0.94
C TYR A 164 4.70 -13.09 1.02
N HIS A 165 4.80 -11.80 1.33
CA HIS A 165 3.67 -10.89 1.45
C HIS A 165 3.89 -9.68 0.54
N PHE A 166 2.86 -9.28 -0.20
CA PHE A 166 2.97 -8.25 -1.23
C PHE A 166 1.61 -7.66 -1.64
N HIS A 167 1.66 -6.59 -2.45
CA HIS A 167 0.53 -5.78 -2.94
C HIS A 167 -0.51 -5.51 -1.85
N HIS A 168 -0.01 -4.83 -0.81
CA HIS A 168 -0.80 -4.42 0.33
C HIS A 168 -1.68 -3.20 0.01
N GLN A 169 -2.69 -2.99 0.83
CA GLN A 169 -3.52 -1.78 0.85
C GLN A 169 -3.95 -1.49 2.28
N ILE A 170 -4.12 -0.22 2.63
CA ILE A 170 -4.52 0.23 3.97
C ILE A 170 -5.77 1.12 3.90
N ALA A 171 -6.68 0.97 4.86
CA ALA A 171 -7.80 1.88 5.06
C ALA A 171 -8.12 2.01 6.55
N VAL A 172 -8.69 3.16 6.93
CA VAL A 172 -9.13 3.45 8.30
C VAL A 172 -10.61 3.82 8.27
N ASN A 173 -11.41 3.27 9.19
CA ASN A 173 -12.81 3.67 9.32
C ASN A 173 -12.96 4.81 10.35
N PRO A 174 -14.14 5.46 10.42
CA PRO A 174 -14.39 6.54 11.40
C PRO A 174 -14.33 6.14 12.88
N ARG A 175 -14.13 4.85 13.20
CA ARG A 175 -13.93 4.35 14.57
C ARG A 175 -12.45 4.17 14.91
N GLY A 176 -11.53 4.55 14.01
CA GLY A 176 -10.09 4.35 14.15
C GLY A 176 -9.65 2.90 13.94
N LEU A 177 -10.48 2.03 13.34
CA LEU A 177 -10.02 0.70 12.96
C LEU A 177 -9.18 0.78 11.69
N VAL A 178 -7.91 0.40 11.79
CA VAL A 178 -6.95 0.35 10.68
C VAL A 178 -6.95 -1.08 10.12
N GLY A 179 -7.30 -1.23 8.84
CA GLY A 179 -7.24 -2.50 8.14
C GLY A 179 -6.17 -2.50 7.07
N VAL A 180 -5.39 -3.58 7.00
CA VAL A 180 -4.38 -3.79 5.95
C VAL A 180 -4.66 -5.12 5.26
N SER A 181 -4.85 -5.10 3.94
CA SER A 181 -5.02 -6.32 3.14
C SER A 181 -3.77 -6.59 2.31
N PHE A 182 -3.43 -7.86 2.06
CA PHE A 182 -2.23 -8.27 1.30
C PHE A 182 -2.35 -9.69 0.73
N TYR A 183 -1.53 -10.02 -0.28
CA TYR A 183 -1.35 -11.40 -0.73
C TYR A 183 -0.34 -12.10 0.16
N ASP A 184 -0.49 -13.42 0.26
CA ASP A 184 0.21 -14.22 1.24
C ASP A 184 0.39 -15.66 0.77
N THR A 185 1.61 -16.18 0.89
CA THR A 185 1.94 -17.55 0.48
C THR A 185 2.04 -18.55 1.63
N ARG A 186 1.74 -18.19 2.88
CA ARG A 186 1.95 -19.01 4.10
C ARG A 186 1.32 -20.40 4.06
N ARG A 187 0.30 -20.58 3.20
CA ARG A 187 -0.41 -21.85 3.00
C ARG A 187 0.15 -22.71 1.87
N ASP A 188 1.19 -22.25 1.18
CA ASP A 188 1.85 -22.98 0.11
C ASP A 188 3.33 -23.23 0.44
N PRO A 189 3.72 -24.49 0.71
CA PRO A 189 5.12 -24.85 0.98
C PRO A 189 6.09 -24.48 -0.16
N ALA A 190 5.59 -24.31 -1.40
CA ALA A 190 6.39 -23.89 -2.54
C ALA A 190 6.45 -22.35 -2.72
N ASN A 191 5.72 -21.59 -1.92
CA ASN A 191 5.64 -20.13 -1.96
C ASN A 191 5.18 -19.51 -3.29
N LYS A 192 4.45 -20.25 -4.12
CA LYS A 192 3.93 -19.78 -5.40
C LYS A 192 2.46 -19.40 -5.33
N LYS A 193 1.69 -20.16 -4.55
CA LYS A 193 0.25 -19.98 -4.45
C LYS A 193 -0.11 -18.98 -3.38
N THR A 194 -1.03 -18.09 -3.70
CA THR A 194 -1.38 -16.98 -2.82
C THR A 194 -2.82 -17.08 -2.32
N ASP A 195 -3.02 -16.65 -1.09
CA ASP A 195 -4.31 -16.27 -0.54
C ASP A 195 -4.31 -14.75 -0.29
N ARG A 196 -5.48 -14.15 -0.10
CA ARG A 196 -5.59 -12.80 0.46
C ARG A 196 -5.89 -12.87 1.94
N TYR A 197 -5.24 -12.00 2.71
CA TYR A 197 -5.49 -11.80 4.13
C TYR A 197 -5.80 -10.35 4.43
N VAL A 198 -6.44 -10.13 5.58
CA VAL A 198 -6.61 -8.82 6.19
C VAL A 198 -6.17 -8.89 7.65
N ALA A 199 -5.38 -7.92 8.07
CA ALA A 199 -5.03 -7.66 9.46
C ALA A 199 -5.75 -6.38 9.92
N ILE A 200 -6.24 -6.37 11.17
CA ILE A 200 -6.96 -5.21 11.71
C ILE A 200 -6.33 -4.78 13.03
N SER A 201 -6.14 -3.47 13.19
CA SER A 201 -5.72 -2.81 14.41
C SER A 201 -6.85 -1.94 14.96
N ASN A 202 -7.03 -1.97 16.27
CA ASN A 202 -7.95 -1.09 17.02
C ASN A 202 -7.20 -0.16 18.00
N ASN A 203 -5.88 -0.05 17.86
CA ASN A 203 -5.00 0.71 18.74
C ASN A 203 -4.04 1.61 17.94
N GLY A 204 -4.56 2.17 16.84
CA GLY A 204 -3.84 3.11 15.99
C GLY A 204 -2.59 2.52 15.33
N ALA A 205 -2.65 1.25 14.90
CA ALA A 205 -1.56 0.51 14.27
C ALA A 205 -0.31 0.31 15.14
N THR A 206 -0.45 0.31 16.48
CA THR A 206 0.65 -0.08 17.38
C THR A 206 0.82 -1.61 17.43
N SER A 207 -0.25 -2.36 17.16
CA SER A 207 -0.20 -3.79 16.85
C SER A 207 -1.40 -4.21 15.99
N PHE A 208 -1.36 -5.41 15.42
CA PHE A 208 -2.44 -5.99 14.63
C PHE A 208 -2.98 -7.27 15.28
N ALA A 209 -4.29 -7.48 15.19
CA ALA A 209 -4.94 -8.72 15.58
C ALA A 209 -4.58 -9.88 14.61
N PRO A 210 -4.83 -11.14 15.00
CA PRO A 210 -4.59 -12.29 14.14
C PRO A 210 -5.17 -12.11 12.73
N ASN A 211 -4.39 -12.46 11.72
CA ASN A 211 -4.74 -12.22 10.32
C ASN A 211 -5.92 -13.10 9.91
N LYS A 212 -6.89 -12.52 9.19
CA LYS A 212 -8.08 -13.23 8.69
C LYS A 212 -7.94 -13.45 7.17
N ARG A 213 -7.96 -14.71 6.73
CA ARG A 213 -8.01 -15.09 5.31
C ARG A 213 -9.35 -14.71 4.70
N ILE A 214 -9.34 -14.11 3.51
CA ILE A 214 -10.57 -13.69 2.80
C ILE A 214 -10.87 -14.53 1.55
N THR A 215 -9.88 -15.26 1.02
CA THR A 215 -10.04 -16.15 -0.13
C THR A 215 -10.59 -17.52 0.27
N SER A 216 -11.40 -18.12 -0.60
CA SER A 216 -11.87 -19.50 -0.42
C SER A 216 -10.87 -20.51 -1.00
N LYS A 217 -10.14 -20.13 -2.05
CA LYS A 217 -9.13 -20.95 -2.76
C LYS A 217 -7.89 -20.10 -3.07
N GLN A 218 -6.73 -20.74 -3.11
CA GLN A 218 -5.50 -20.07 -3.53
C GLN A 218 -5.46 -19.82 -5.04
N SER A 219 -4.77 -18.75 -5.43
CA SER A 219 -4.38 -18.44 -6.81
C SER A 219 -2.97 -18.90 -7.12
N ASP A 220 -2.62 -19.08 -8.39
CA ASP A 220 -1.26 -19.41 -8.84
C ASP A 220 -0.95 -18.74 -10.19
N GLU A 221 -0.31 -17.57 -10.15
CA GLU A 221 0.14 -16.83 -11.35
C GLU A 221 1.55 -17.24 -11.82
N THR A 222 1.98 -18.46 -11.48
CA THR A 222 3.32 -18.96 -11.86
C THR A 222 3.25 -20.17 -12.79
N VAL A 223 2.03 -20.58 -13.18
CA VAL A 223 1.81 -21.72 -14.09
C VAL A 223 2.05 -21.32 -15.54
N SER A 224 2.27 -22.31 -16.41
CA SER A 224 2.51 -22.05 -17.83
C SER A 224 1.28 -21.40 -18.49
N GLY A 225 1.51 -20.32 -19.25
CA GLY A 225 0.48 -19.65 -20.05
C GLY A 225 -0.22 -18.47 -19.37
N VAL A 226 0.09 -18.15 -18.11
CA VAL A 226 -0.42 -16.96 -17.40
C VAL A 226 0.06 -15.66 -18.04
N ASP A 227 -0.69 -14.57 -17.82
CA ASP A 227 -0.31 -13.23 -18.22
C ASP A 227 0.99 -12.78 -17.52
N GLY A 228 1.86 -12.11 -18.26
CA GLY A 228 3.15 -11.66 -17.75
C GLY A 228 3.03 -10.60 -16.65
N ASN A 229 1.88 -9.94 -16.52
CA ASN A 229 1.60 -8.99 -15.43
C ASN A 229 1.23 -9.68 -14.12
N GLN A 230 0.94 -11.00 -14.13
CA GLN A 230 0.56 -11.77 -12.94
C GLN A 230 -0.55 -11.03 -12.17
N TYR A 231 -0.49 -10.98 -10.84
CA TYR A 231 -1.49 -10.28 -10.03
C TYR A 231 -1.64 -8.77 -10.32
N GLY A 232 -0.85 -8.17 -11.21
CA GLY A 232 -0.77 -6.71 -11.39
C GLY A 232 -0.20 -6.04 -10.14
N ASP A 233 -0.23 -4.71 -10.08
CA ASP A 233 0.52 -3.95 -9.06
C ASP A 233 -0.34 -3.44 -7.89
N TYR A 234 -1.66 -3.33 -8.09
CA TYR A 234 -2.58 -2.63 -7.19
C TYR A 234 -3.82 -3.44 -6.86
N GLN A 235 -4.32 -3.27 -5.64
CA GLN A 235 -5.50 -3.95 -5.10
C GLN A 235 -6.38 -2.91 -4.39
N GLY A 236 -7.56 -3.29 -3.90
CA GLY A 236 -8.47 -2.36 -3.20
C GLY A 236 -8.85 -2.80 -1.80
N ILE A 237 -9.00 -1.84 -0.88
CA ILE A 237 -9.64 -2.02 0.44
C ILE A 237 -10.51 -0.81 0.80
N TYR A 238 -11.64 -1.07 1.42
CA TYR A 238 -12.54 -0.07 2.01
C TYR A 238 -12.91 -0.46 3.43
N ALA A 239 -12.82 0.50 4.36
CA ALA A 239 -13.14 0.32 5.77
C ALA A 239 -14.49 0.99 6.08
N ALA A 240 -15.53 0.20 6.26
CA ALA A 240 -16.89 0.69 6.51
C ALA A 240 -17.07 1.17 7.96
N PRO A 241 -17.96 2.16 8.20
CA PRO A 241 -18.26 2.66 9.55
C PRO A 241 -18.72 1.59 10.55
N ASN A 242 -19.41 0.54 10.07
CA ASN A 242 -19.87 -0.56 10.90
C ASN A 242 -18.76 -1.57 11.29
N GLY A 243 -17.52 -1.39 10.84
CA GLY A 243 -16.41 -2.30 11.11
C GLY A 243 -16.15 -3.37 10.07
N SER A 244 -16.92 -3.38 8.99
CA SER A 244 -16.65 -4.27 7.87
C SER A 244 -15.49 -3.74 7.03
N PHE A 245 -14.62 -4.61 6.58
CA PHE A 245 -13.61 -4.31 5.57
C PHE A 245 -13.97 -5.05 4.28
N ARG A 246 -14.01 -4.33 3.16
CA ARG A 246 -14.27 -4.88 1.82
C ARG A 246 -13.01 -4.75 0.99
N CYS A 247 -12.61 -5.83 0.33
CA CYS A 247 -11.43 -5.87 -0.52
C CYS A 247 -11.83 -6.24 -1.94
N SER A 248 -11.07 -5.78 -2.93
CA SER A 248 -11.12 -6.23 -4.31
C SER A 248 -9.73 -6.64 -4.75
N TRP A 249 -9.62 -7.75 -5.48
CA TRP A 249 -8.34 -8.24 -5.94
C TRP A 249 -8.40 -9.03 -7.25
N THR A 250 -7.26 -9.18 -7.90
CA THR A 250 -7.05 -10.04 -9.08
C THR A 250 -6.64 -11.45 -8.65
N ASP A 251 -7.22 -12.49 -9.26
CA ASP A 251 -6.68 -13.84 -9.12
C ASP A 251 -7.10 -14.80 -10.25
N SER A 252 -6.37 -15.91 -10.36
CA SER A 252 -6.60 -17.00 -11.32
C SER A 252 -6.95 -18.32 -10.64
N ARG A 253 -7.75 -18.28 -9.56
CA ARG A 253 -8.16 -19.51 -8.82
C ARG A 253 -8.98 -20.48 -9.66
N ASN A 254 -9.59 -19.99 -10.74
CA ASN A 254 -10.46 -20.76 -11.62
C ASN A 254 -9.61 -21.67 -12.54
N PRO A 255 -9.90 -22.98 -12.64
CA PRO A 255 -9.13 -23.87 -13.51
C PRO A 255 -9.11 -23.38 -14.96
N GLY A 256 -7.92 -23.31 -15.55
CA GLY A 256 -7.73 -22.84 -16.93
C GLY A 256 -7.71 -21.33 -17.10
N ALA A 257 -7.81 -20.54 -16.02
CA ALA A 257 -7.54 -19.11 -16.07
C ALA A 257 -6.09 -18.88 -16.49
N ILE A 258 -5.91 -18.09 -17.54
CA ILE A 258 -4.61 -17.62 -18.06
C ILE A 258 -4.49 -16.10 -17.99
N LYS A 259 -5.55 -15.45 -17.53
CA LYS A 259 -5.66 -14.03 -17.20
C LYS A 259 -6.41 -13.93 -15.88
N GLU A 260 -6.19 -12.84 -15.17
CA GLU A 260 -6.75 -12.62 -13.86
C GLU A 260 -8.23 -12.25 -13.95
N ASP A 261 -9.05 -12.89 -13.12
CA ASP A 261 -10.41 -12.43 -12.84
C ASP A 261 -10.38 -11.42 -11.67
N MET A 262 -11.32 -10.48 -11.67
CA MET A 262 -11.55 -9.59 -10.53
C MET A 262 -12.49 -10.24 -9.52
N PHE A 263 -12.04 -10.33 -8.27
CA PHE A 263 -12.82 -10.81 -7.13
C PHE A 263 -13.00 -9.72 -6.09
N ALA A 264 -14.02 -9.91 -5.25
CA ALA A 264 -14.23 -9.09 -4.07
C ALA A 264 -14.67 -9.96 -2.89
N GLY A 265 -14.42 -9.46 -1.69
CA GLY A 265 -14.70 -10.16 -0.44
C GLY A 265 -14.53 -9.24 0.75
N GLY A 266 -14.65 -9.77 1.95
CA GLY A 266 -14.51 -8.94 3.13
C GLY A 266 -14.67 -9.70 4.43
N ILE A 267 -14.42 -8.98 5.51
CA ILE A 267 -14.52 -9.47 6.88
C ILE A 267 -15.20 -8.42 7.75
N VAL A 268 -15.70 -8.84 8.89
CA VAL A 268 -16.14 -7.95 9.97
C VAL A 268 -15.13 -8.09 11.11
N PHE A 269 -14.70 -6.96 11.70
CA PHE A 269 -13.84 -6.96 12.88
C PHE A 269 -14.60 -7.54 14.08
#